data_AF-A0A1D9BC52-F1
#
_entry.id   AF-A0A1D9BC52-F1
#
_cell.length_a   1.000
_cell.length_b   1.000
_cell.length_c   1.000
_cell.angle_alpha   90.00
_cell.angle_beta   90.00
_cell.angle_gamma   90.00
#
_symmetry.space_group_name_H-M   'P 1'
#
loop_
_entity.id
_entity.type
_entity.pdbx_description
1 polymer ?
#
loop_
_entity_poly.entity_id
_entity_poly.type
_entity_poly.pdbx_seq_one_letter_code
_entity_poly.pdbx_strand_id
1 'polypeptide(L)'
;MEDARWVNFFDDLEPESPECLPLPDFMTWLRGEKLVPSNIMDFFEQAAEVATHTPMFRGPDNWNKPWSLESLPALPPPKAMIEFVPGPPWNDFEFDWETQDNPFLHWREAMRPVALDLEKVLGEPVYYFKKLGDELDDDAVHRFLVLHWCCTYRPESAFVRFLLKVSEAKDVDELKAALINPASYTYLFKMNDAFVGLEALSCRINYLPTGMHKTAGVVFLTAQAREVAQSLLAQQIGAHAFIVASKELATSEWVKQATRYCRDWTVHYVYDSKLDEPLDILASVDELCVIANEPRPKSGFNLMLSEPCEDLLWMALNNGVDVHYYSTDRMSLYNPGDCLQKSGAPERVAARQAQRAAFTRQLKEIRLDNDFGSSGLWSAEGKMLGYDLLDLPFPLVRRIATWQRDYDDTIDPPDMGDDAWWDRHEQEVLELATELQMALSSEVAVNLRRPEGWMTIDQIIRAKGGNV
;
A
#
# COMPACT_ATOMS: atom_id res chain seq x y z
N MET A 1 42.06 -1.61 -17.33
CA MET A 1 41.38 -1.31 -16.06
C MET A 1 39.96 -1.00 -16.50
N GLU A 2 39.09 -1.99 -16.68
CA GLU A 2 38.45 -2.78 -15.61
C GLU A 2 38.01 -1.87 -14.46
N ASP A 3 37.19 -0.88 -14.81
CA ASP A 3 36.40 -0.15 -13.83
C ASP A 3 35.22 -1.05 -13.45
N ALA A 4 35.35 -1.66 -12.28
CA ALA A 4 34.28 -2.35 -11.60
C ALA A 4 33.09 -1.40 -11.49
N ARG A 5 32.02 -1.68 -12.23
CA ARG A 5 30.74 -0.97 -12.11
C ARG A 5 30.04 -1.53 -10.89
N TRP A 6 30.09 -0.79 -9.79
CA TRP A 6 29.31 -1.12 -8.60
C TRP A 6 27.91 -0.54 -8.75
N VAL A 7 26.90 -1.32 -8.38
CA VAL A 7 25.49 -0.87 -8.35
C VAL A 7 25.22 -0.33 -6.94
N ASN A 8 24.74 0.91 -6.85
CA ASN A 8 24.18 1.45 -5.61
C ASN A 8 22.70 1.79 -5.79
N PHE A 9 21.95 1.65 -4.71
CA PHE A 9 20.56 2.11 -4.62
C PHE A 9 20.53 3.65 -4.55
N PHE A 10 19.42 4.24 -4.97
CA PHE A 10 19.17 5.68 -4.91
C PHE A 10 19.60 6.28 -3.56
N ASP A 11 20.54 7.24 -3.61
CA ASP A 11 20.97 8.06 -2.47
C ASP A 11 20.30 9.43 -2.62
N ASP A 12 19.41 9.76 -1.70
CA ASP A 12 18.68 11.03 -1.67
C ASP A 12 19.57 12.25 -1.36
N LEU A 13 20.80 12.01 -0.90
CA LEU A 13 21.81 13.04 -0.62
C LEU A 13 22.68 13.35 -1.84
N GLU A 14 22.81 12.43 -2.80
CA GLU A 14 23.56 12.62 -4.05
C GLU A 14 22.73 12.21 -5.30
N PRO A 15 21.62 12.91 -5.61
CA PRO A 15 20.73 12.55 -6.71
C PRO A 15 21.40 12.65 -8.10
N GLU A 16 22.52 13.37 -8.20
CA GLU A 16 23.34 13.52 -9.42
C GLU A 16 24.71 12.84 -9.31
N SER A 17 24.88 11.84 -8.44
CA SER A 17 26.14 11.11 -8.37
C SER A 17 26.52 10.58 -9.76
N PRO A 18 27.73 10.89 -10.28
CA PRO A 18 28.19 10.39 -11.59
C PRO A 18 28.35 8.86 -11.61
N GLU A 19 28.12 8.19 -10.48
CA GLU A 19 28.13 6.75 -10.29
C GLU A 19 26.74 6.10 -10.51
N CYS A 20 25.70 6.88 -10.80
CA CYS A 20 24.37 6.38 -11.14
C CYS A 20 24.30 5.93 -12.61
N LEU A 21 24.03 4.65 -12.84
CA LEU A 21 23.77 4.13 -14.18
C LEU A 21 22.31 4.38 -14.57
N PRO A 22 22.03 5.03 -15.72
CA PRO A 22 20.67 5.09 -16.25
C PRO A 22 20.11 3.67 -16.39
N LEU A 23 18.90 3.44 -15.88
CA LEU A 23 18.28 2.11 -15.93
C LEU A 23 18.27 1.51 -17.35
N PRO A 24 17.97 2.25 -18.44
CA PRO A 24 18.03 1.67 -19.78
C PRO A 24 19.40 1.09 -20.16
N ASP A 25 20.48 1.74 -19.72
CA ASP A 25 21.86 1.30 -19.98
C ASP A 25 22.19 0.06 -19.15
N PHE A 26 21.78 0.05 -17.88
CA PHE A 26 21.92 -1.11 -17.00
C PHE A 26 21.15 -2.33 -17.53
N MET A 27 19.91 -2.12 -17.98
CA MET A 27 19.08 -3.18 -18.54
C MET A 27 19.63 -3.72 -19.86
N THR A 28 20.15 -2.84 -20.72
CA THR A 28 20.83 -3.24 -21.96
C THR A 28 22.05 -4.13 -21.67
N TRP A 29 22.85 -3.74 -20.68
CA TRP A 29 24.00 -4.52 -20.24
C TRP A 29 23.57 -5.90 -19.67
N LEU A 30 22.58 -5.94 -18.77
CA LEU A 30 22.05 -7.19 -18.22
C LEU A 30 21.53 -8.15 -19.30
N ARG A 31 20.84 -7.64 -20.33
CA ARG A 31 20.39 -8.45 -21.48
C ARG A 31 21.56 -9.00 -22.29
N GLY A 32 22.59 -8.17 -22.53
CA GLY A 32 23.77 -8.55 -23.30
C GLY A 32 24.55 -9.67 -22.63
N GLU A 33 24.75 -9.57 -21.32
CA GLU A 33 25.49 -10.54 -20.52
C GLU A 33 24.66 -11.76 -20.10
N LYS A 34 23.33 -11.73 -20.30
CA LYS A 34 22.38 -12.80 -19.94
C LYS A 34 22.49 -13.24 -18.47
N LEU A 35 22.74 -12.28 -17.57
CA LEU A 35 23.03 -12.57 -16.16
C LEU A 35 21.80 -12.86 -15.32
N VAL A 36 20.61 -12.47 -15.79
CA VAL A 36 19.36 -12.59 -15.03
C VAL A 36 18.23 -13.19 -15.88
N PRO A 37 17.29 -13.92 -15.25
CA PRO A 37 16.08 -14.42 -15.92
C PRO A 37 15.20 -13.31 -16.51
N SER A 38 14.41 -13.63 -17.53
CA SER A 38 13.54 -12.67 -18.23
C SER A 38 12.48 -12.03 -17.33
N ASN A 39 11.95 -12.76 -16.34
CA ASN A 39 10.98 -12.21 -15.38
C ASN A 39 11.60 -11.20 -14.42
N ILE A 40 12.90 -11.33 -14.10
CA ILE A 40 13.61 -10.32 -13.31
C ILE A 40 13.83 -9.06 -14.15
N MET A 41 14.11 -9.23 -15.44
CA MET A 41 14.21 -8.09 -16.35
C MET A 41 12.88 -7.35 -16.49
N ASP A 42 11.80 -8.09 -16.74
CA ASP A 42 10.46 -7.53 -16.83
C ASP A 42 10.05 -6.80 -15.54
N PHE A 43 10.34 -7.38 -14.37
CA PHE A 43 10.16 -6.70 -13.09
C PHE A 43 10.86 -5.34 -13.04
N PHE A 44 12.15 -5.26 -13.39
CA PHE A 44 12.88 -3.99 -13.35
C PHE A 44 12.28 -2.93 -14.29
N GLU A 45 11.89 -3.32 -15.52
CA GLU A 45 11.31 -2.37 -16.48
C GLU A 45 9.96 -1.85 -16.00
N GLN A 46 9.07 -2.75 -15.58
CA GLN A 46 7.73 -2.36 -15.13
C GLN A 46 7.76 -1.61 -13.80
N ALA A 47 8.58 -2.04 -12.85
CA ALA A 47 8.72 -1.35 -11.56
C ALA A 47 9.26 0.07 -11.74
N ALA A 48 10.22 0.26 -12.66
CA ALA A 48 10.74 1.59 -12.95
C ALA A 48 9.72 2.48 -13.66
N GLU A 49 8.94 1.92 -14.58
CA GLU A 49 7.85 2.65 -15.22
C GLU A 49 6.80 3.09 -14.19
N VAL A 50 6.42 2.21 -13.27
CA VAL A 50 5.52 2.51 -12.16
C VAL A 50 6.10 3.60 -11.25
N ALA A 51 7.36 3.46 -10.83
CA ALA A 51 8.03 4.43 -9.95
C ALA A 51 8.18 5.81 -10.63
N THR A 52 8.35 5.84 -11.95
CA THR A 52 8.50 7.07 -12.72
C THR A 52 7.25 7.94 -12.67
N HIS A 53 6.07 7.31 -12.76
CA HIS A 53 4.81 8.02 -12.96
C HIS A 53 3.88 8.01 -11.74
N THR A 54 4.02 7.06 -10.82
CA THR A 54 3.18 6.97 -9.64
C THR A 54 3.64 8.00 -8.60
N PRO A 55 2.74 8.82 -8.04
CA PRO A 55 3.10 9.74 -6.98
C PRO A 55 3.50 8.98 -5.70
N MET A 56 4.80 8.87 -5.43
CA MET A 56 5.36 8.08 -4.34
C MET A 56 6.16 8.90 -3.34
N PHE A 57 6.47 10.17 -3.63
CA PHE A 57 7.31 11.02 -2.79
C PHE A 57 6.52 12.18 -2.23
N ARG A 58 6.66 12.49 -0.95
CA ARG A 58 6.08 13.70 -0.34
C ARG A 58 7.17 14.50 0.34
N GLY A 59 6.92 15.79 0.56
CA GLY A 59 7.83 16.62 1.33
C GLY A 59 7.10 17.79 1.97
N PRO A 60 7.80 18.64 2.74
CA PRO A 60 7.21 19.76 3.48
C PRO A 60 6.39 20.72 2.61
N ASP A 61 6.80 20.87 1.35
CA ASP A 61 6.14 21.75 0.39
C ASP A 61 4.95 21.11 -0.34
N ASN A 62 4.82 19.78 -0.27
CA ASN A 62 3.84 19.06 -1.09
C ASN A 62 3.23 17.84 -0.39
N TRP A 63 3.00 17.96 0.91
CA TRP A 63 2.54 16.88 1.77
C TRP A 63 1.23 16.22 1.28
N ASN A 64 0.30 17.02 0.76
CA ASN A 64 -1.04 16.58 0.36
C ASN A 64 -1.16 16.18 -1.12
N LYS A 65 -0.13 16.42 -1.94
CA LYS A 65 -0.16 16.09 -3.38
C LYS A 65 1.17 15.47 -3.79
N PRO A 66 1.46 14.21 -3.45
CA PRO A 66 2.77 13.60 -3.68
C PRO A 66 3.32 13.78 -5.11
N TRP A 67 4.63 13.76 -5.24
CA TRP A 67 5.38 13.76 -6.49
C TRP A 67 5.64 12.32 -6.96
N SER A 68 5.68 12.14 -8.27
CA SER A 68 6.34 11.00 -8.92
C SER A 68 7.83 11.30 -9.14
N LEU A 69 8.66 10.34 -9.58
CA LEU A 69 10.05 10.66 -9.95
C LEU A 69 10.11 11.71 -11.07
N GLU A 70 9.21 11.63 -12.05
CA GLU A 70 9.16 12.59 -13.17
C GLU A 70 8.83 14.02 -12.71
N SER A 71 8.02 14.17 -11.66
CA SER A 71 7.60 15.46 -11.13
C SER A 71 8.38 15.90 -9.88
N LEU A 72 9.38 15.11 -9.47
CA LEU A 72 10.21 15.42 -8.31
C LEU A 72 11.02 16.69 -8.59
N PRO A 73 11.11 17.63 -7.63
CA PRO A 73 11.93 18.81 -7.82
C PRO A 73 13.42 18.42 -7.91
N ALA A 74 14.14 19.01 -8.87
CA ALA A 74 15.57 18.75 -9.08
C ALA A 74 16.45 19.23 -7.90
N LEU A 75 15.94 20.12 -7.07
CA LEU A 75 16.60 20.60 -5.85
C LEU A 75 15.68 20.35 -4.64
N PRO A 76 16.24 20.17 -3.43
CA PRO A 76 15.45 20.08 -2.22
C PRO A 76 14.42 21.22 -2.13
N PRO A 77 13.18 20.93 -1.73
CA PRO A 77 12.15 21.95 -1.62
C PRO A 77 12.58 23.08 -0.68
N PRO A 78 12.22 24.36 -0.93
CA PRO A 78 12.64 25.47 -0.09
C PRO A 78 12.33 25.28 1.41
N LYS A 79 11.24 24.59 1.77
CA LYS A 79 10.92 24.29 3.18
C LYS A 79 11.65 23.09 3.78
N ALA A 80 12.51 22.40 3.03
CA ALA A 80 13.36 21.30 3.51
C ALA A 80 14.76 21.78 3.96
N MET A 81 14.89 23.05 4.37
CA MET A 81 16.16 23.70 4.74
C MET A 81 16.49 23.59 6.24
N ILE A 82 15.72 22.80 6.98
CA ILE A 82 15.93 22.49 8.40
C ILE A 82 16.60 21.12 8.49
N GLU A 83 17.67 21.05 9.27
CA GLU A 83 18.41 19.82 9.51
C GLU A 83 18.26 19.37 10.96
N PHE A 84 18.21 18.05 11.11
CA PHE A 84 18.31 17.37 12.38
C PHE A 84 19.77 17.35 12.81
N VAL A 85 20.04 17.78 14.05
CA VAL A 85 21.37 17.68 14.64
C VAL A 85 21.28 16.75 15.85
N PRO A 86 21.45 15.42 15.67
CA PRO A 86 21.46 14.48 16.79
C PRO A 86 22.65 14.70 17.74
N GLY A 87 23.59 15.53 17.30
CA GLY A 87 24.88 15.78 17.90
C GLY A 87 25.83 16.33 16.83
N PRO A 88 27.02 16.78 17.23
CA PRO A 88 28.00 17.31 16.30
C PRO A 88 28.35 16.29 15.19
N PRO A 89 28.57 16.73 13.93
CA PRO A 89 28.78 15.86 12.77
C PRO A 89 30.10 15.06 12.79
N TRP A 90 30.87 15.11 13.89
CA TRP A 90 32.10 14.37 14.06
C TRP A 90 31.89 13.30 15.15
N ASN A 91 32.28 12.07 14.83
CA ASN A 91 32.08 10.85 15.62
C ASN A 91 32.89 10.80 16.93
N ASP A 92 33.37 11.95 17.42
CA ASP A 92 34.26 12.08 18.56
C ASP A 92 33.51 12.16 19.90
N PHE A 93 32.18 12.01 19.88
CA PHE A 93 31.31 12.15 21.04
C PHE A 93 30.51 10.86 21.28
N GLU A 94 31.14 9.86 21.89
CA GLU A 94 30.45 8.71 22.51
C GLU A 94 29.78 9.08 23.86
N PHE A 95 29.54 10.37 24.14
CA PHE A 95 29.17 10.86 25.47
C PHE A 95 27.92 11.74 25.45
N ASP A 96 27.19 11.73 26.57
CA ASP A 96 26.09 12.64 26.89
C ASP A 96 26.56 14.10 26.77
N TRP A 97 26.17 14.74 25.67
CA TRP A 97 26.58 16.09 25.33
C TRP A 97 25.88 17.16 26.16
N GLU A 98 24.88 16.79 26.97
CA GLU A 98 24.06 17.74 27.74
C GLU A 98 24.62 18.04 29.14
N THR A 99 25.52 17.21 29.66
CA THR A 99 25.96 17.27 31.07
C THR A 99 27.43 17.61 31.28
N GLN A 100 28.22 17.75 30.21
CA GLN A 100 29.66 18.06 30.27
C GLN A 100 29.99 19.41 29.60
N ASP A 101 31.25 19.86 29.75
CA ASP A 101 31.83 21.00 29.04
C ASP A 101 31.90 20.70 27.53
N ASN A 102 30.73 20.81 26.87
CA ASN A 102 30.54 20.44 25.48
C ASN A 102 30.63 21.68 24.57
N PRO A 103 31.56 21.70 23.60
CA PRO A 103 31.68 22.79 22.64
C PRO A 103 30.39 23.11 21.87
N PHE A 104 29.53 22.11 21.62
CA PHE A 104 28.23 22.31 20.97
C PHE A 104 27.26 23.06 21.88
N LEU A 105 27.17 22.72 23.17
CA LEU A 105 26.35 23.47 24.14
C LEU A 105 26.76 24.94 24.21
N HIS A 106 28.08 25.20 24.25
CA HIS A 106 28.59 26.57 24.26
C HIS A 106 28.22 27.34 22.99
N TRP A 107 28.39 26.72 21.83
CA TRP A 107 27.98 27.33 20.56
C TRP A 107 26.47 27.54 20.49
N ARG A 108 25.67 26.55 20.89
CA ARG A 108 24.21 26.60 20.95
C ARG A 108 23.71 27.77 21.79
N GLU A 109 24.23 27.94 23.00
CA GLU A 109 23.84 29.06 23.85
C GLU A 109 24.35 30.41 23.31
N ALA A 110 25.52 30.46 22.68
CA ALA A 110 26.00 31.67 22.00
C ALA A 110 25.14 32.04 20.77
N MET A 111 24.56 31.05 20.08
CA MET A 111 23.67 31.24 18.94
C MET A 111 22.25 31.61 19.33
N ARG A 112 21.81 31.34 20.56
CA ARG A 112 20.46 31.69 21.04
C ARG A 112 20.05 33.15 20.78
N PRO A 113 20.83 34.17 21.17
CA PRO A 113 20.49 35.56 20.85
C PRO A 113 20.51 35.85 19.34
N VAL A 114 21.44 35.26 18.60
CA VAL A 114 21.56 35.44 17.14
C VAL A 114 20.34 34.87 16.41
N ALA A 115 19.91 33.66 16.78
CA ALA A 115 18.73 33.01 16.21
C ALA A 115 17.46 33.82 16.47
N LEU A 116 17.30 34.38 17.68
CA LEU A 116 16.16 35.23 18.03
C LEU A 116 16.15 36.54 17.21
N ASP A 117 17.32 37.13 16.95
CA ASP A 117 17.40 38.34 16.13
C ASP A 117 17.15 38.05 14.65
N LEU A 118 17.62 36.90 14.14
CA LEU A 118 17.28 36.42 12.80
C LEU A 118 15.78 36.18 12.66
N GLU A 119 15.14 35.51 13.61
CA GLU A 119 13.69 35.27 13.60
C GLU A 119 12.89 36.57 13.51
N LYS A 120 13.27 37.60 14.28
CA LYS A 120 12.59 38.92 14.23
C LYS A 120 12.64 39.56 12.86
N VAL A 121 13.74 39.37 12.12
CA VAL A 121 13.95 39.98 10.80
C VAL A 121 13.32 39.13 9.69
N LEU A 122 13.46 37.81 9.77
CA LEU A 122 13.02 36.86 8.75
C LEU A 122 11.54 36.48 8.89
N GLY A 123 10.96 36.64 10.08
CA GLY A 123 9.59 36.26 10.39
C GLY A 123 9.38 34.74 10.59
N GLU A 124 10.44 33.96 10.50
CA GLU A 124 10.46 32.51 10.69
C GLU A 124 11.68 32.12 11.55
N PRO A 125 11.55 31.17 12.50
CA PRO A 125 12.67 30.77 13.34
C PRO A 125 13.71 29.99 12.54
N VAL A 126 14.99 30.26 12.81
CA VAL A 126 16.14 29.57 12.18
C VAL A 126 16.73 28.48 13.06
N TYR A 127 16.30 28.39 14.32
CA TYR A 127 16.72 27.38 15.28
C TYR A 127 15.58 27.07 16.26
N TYR A 128 15.24 25.80 16.42
CA TYR A 128 14.42 25.27 17.50
C TYR A 128 15.33 24.66 18.57
N PHE A 129 15.27 25.24 19.77
CA PHE A 129 16.10 24.82 20.89
C PHE A 129 15.39 23.74 21.68
N LYS A 130 15.90 22.52 21.62
CA LYS A 130 15.38 21.40 22.41
C LYS A 130 15.41 21.67 23.90
N LYS A 131 14.50 21.03 24.61
CA LYS A 131 14.49 20.99 26.06
C LYS A 131 15.53 19.96 26.52
N LEU A 132 16.59 20.44 27.17
CA LEU A 132 17.61 19.58 27.77
C LEU A 132 16.96 18.61 28.78
N GLY A 133 17.40 17.35 28.76
CA GLY A 133 16.87 16.24 29.56
C GLY A 133 15.58 15.61 29.03
N ASP A 134 15.10 16.02 27.85
CA ASP A 134 13.96 15.39 27.17
C ASP A 134 14.47 14.59 25.97
N GLU A 135 14.55 13.26 26.11
CA GLU A 135 15.07 12.35 25.06
C GLU A 135 14.15 12.26 23.83
N LEU A 136 12.92 12.77 23.92
CA LEU A 136 11.96 12.80 22.83
C LEU A 136 11.93 14.16 22.10
N ASP A 137 12.80 15.09 22.50
CA ASP A 137 12.90 16.44 21.95
C ASP A 137 14.31 16.70 21.39
N ASP A 138 14.37 17.37 20.25
CA ASP A 138 15.59 17.48 19.44
C ASP A 138 15.83 18.89 18.90
N ASP A 139 17.11 19.28 18.77
CA ASP A 139 17.44 20.59 18.21
C ASP A 139 17.24 20.52 16.68
N ALA A 140 16.42 21.43 16.16
CA ALA A 140 16.20 21.58 14.71
C ALA A 140 16.79 22.91 14.25
N VAL A 141 17.60 22.90 13.20
CA VAL A 141 18.41 24.08 12.88
C VAL A 141 18.50 24.29 11.37
N HIS A 142 18.42 25.55 10.95
CA HIS A 142 18.61 25.91 9.55
C HIS A 142 20.05 25.57 9.11
N ARG A 143 20.21 25.02 7.89
CA ARG A 143 21.50 24.58 7.32
C ARG A 143 22.66 25.55 7.51
N PHE A 144 22.40 26.85 7.39
CA PHE A 144 23.44 27.87 7.57
C PHE A 144 24.04 27.89 8.97
N LEU A 145 23.22 27.64 10.00
CA LEU A 145 23.72 27.55 11.36
C LEU A 145 24.47 26.23 11.61
N VAL A 146 24.10 25.14 10.93
CA VAL A 146 24.91 23.90 10.91
C VAL A 146 26.29 24.16 10.31
N LEU A 147 26.36 24.87 9.16
CA LEU A 147 27.63 25.26 8.55
C LEU A 147 28.42 26.21 9.46
N HIS A 148 27.75 27.11 10.18
CA HIS A 148 28.38 27.99 11.15
C HIS A 148 29.00 27.19 12.31
N TRP A 149 28.30 26.14 12.77
CA TRP A 149 28.84 25.20 13.76
C TRP A 149 30.10 24.50 13.24
N CYS A 150 30.06 23.96 12.01
CA CYS A 150 31.24 23.40 11.33
C CYS A 150 32.44 24.34 11.33
N CYS A 151 32.20 25.60 10.97
CA CYS A 151 33.23 26.64 10.95
C CYS A 151 33.75 27.00 12.35
N THR A 152 32.92 26.87 13.38
CA THR A 152 33.29 27.22 14.77
C THR A 152 34.06 26.10 15.44
N TYR A 153 33.66 24.85 15.23
CA TYR A 153 34.25 23.71 15.93
C TYR A 153 35.56 23.22 15.30
N ARG A 154 35.61 23.13 13.95
CA ARG A 154 36.80 22.67 13.20
C ARG A 154 37.09 23.57 11.99
N PRO A 155 37.49 24.82 12.23
CA PRO A 155 37.78 25.78 11.16
C PRO A 155 38.87 25.30 10.19
N GLU A 156 39.79 24.46 10.65
CA GLU A 156 40.90 23.91 9.88
C GLU A 156 40.56 22.64 9.09
N SER A 157 39.35 22.09 9.23
CA SER A 157 38.93 20.86 8.56
C SER A 157 38.94 20.98 7.03
N ALA A 158 39.12 19.85 6.34
CA ALA A 158 39.05 19.82 4.88
C ALA A 158 37.69 20.31 4.35
N PHE A 159 36.60 20.02 5.08
CA PHE A 159 35.26 20.48 4.75
C PHE A 159 35.14 22.01 4.85
N VAL A 160 35.59 22.64 5.93
CA VAL A 160 35.54 24.11 6.06
C VAL A 160 36.44 24.80 5.02
N ARG A 161 37.61 24.23 4.71
CA ARG A 161 38.46 24.74 3.61
C ARG A 161 37.76 24.66 2.26
N PHE A 162 37.00 23.60 2.01
CA PHE A 162 36.17 23.49 0.82
C PHE A 162 35.08 24.57 0.82
N LEU A 163 34.35 24.77 1.93
CA LEU A 163 33.34 25.82 2.07
C LEU A 163 33.91 27.22 1.79
N LEU A 164 35.10 27.54 2.31
CA LEU A 164 35.79 28.81 2.01
C LEU A 164 36.06 28.96 0.52
N LYS A 165 36.56 27.90 -0.12
CA LYS A 165 36.87 27.92 -1.56
C LYS A 165 35.62 28.14 -2.41
N VAL A 166 34.50 27.50 -2.09
CA VAL A 166 33.27 27.58 -2.91
C VAL A 166 32.42 28.82 -2.61
N SER A 167 32.51 29.36 -1.39
CA SER A 167 31.81 30.60 -1.00
C SER A 167 32.55 31.88 -1.36
N GLU A 168 33.83 31.77 -1.75
CA GLU A 168 34.73 32.89 -2.03
C GLU A 168 34.99 33.83 -0.83
N ALA A 169 34.66 33.38 0.40
CA ALA A 169 35.02 34.10 1.63
C ALA A 169 36.54 34.13 1.83
N LYS A 170 37.08 35.26 2.30
CA LYS A 170 38.53 35.45 2.54
C LYS A 170 39.03 34.59 3.69
N ASP A 171 38.21 34.43 4.72
CA ASP A 171 38.52 33.66 5.92
C ASP A 171 37.27 33.10 6.58
N VAL A 172 37.47 32.27 7.61
CA VAL A 172 36.40 31.59 8.34
C VAL A 172 35.48 32.57 9.05
N ASP A 173 35.98 33.72 9.50
CA ASP A 173 35.18 34.71 10.22
C ASP A 173 34.24 35.46 9.25
N GLU A 174 34.71 35.80 8.04
CA GLU A 174 33.86 36.35 6.98
C GLU A 174 32.77 35.35 6.56
N LEU A 175 33.11 34.06 6.43
CA LEU A 175 32.13 33.01 6.14
C LEU A 175 31.10 32.87 7.26
N LYS A 176 31.52 32.82 8.52
CA LYS A 176 30.62 32.75 9.68
C LYS A 176 29.69 33.96 9.75
N ALA A 177 30.21 35.17 9.53
CA ALA A 177 29.41 36.38 9.51
C ALA A 177 28.35 36.35 8.40
N ALA A 178 28.68 35.82 7.22
CA ALA A 178 27.74 35.66 6.11
C ALA A 178 26.61 34.66 6.43
N LEU A 179 26.92 33.54 7.09
CA LEU A 179 25.94 32.49 7.45
C LEU A 179 24.85 32.97 8.44
N ILE A 180 25.14 34.01 9.24
CA ILE A 180 24.20 34.62 10.17
C ILE A 180 23.68 35.99 9.70
N ASN A 181 23.99 36.39 8.46
CA ASN A 181 23.47 37.63 7.89
C ASN A 181 22.06 37.38 7.33
N PRO A 182 21.02 38.13 7.74
CA PRO A 182 19.67 37.98 7.21
C PRO A 182 19.59 38.08 5.68
N ALA A 183 20.46 38.88 5.04
CA ALA A 183 20.50 39.03 3.59
C ALA A 183 20.87 37.73 2.85
N SER A 184 21.49 36.76 3.53
CA SER A 184 21.85 35.46 2.96
C SER A 184 20.65 34.52 2.83
N TYR A 185 19.56 34.76 3.58
CA TYR A 185 18.36 33.92 3.63
C TYR A 185 17.40 34.30 2.50
N THR A 186 17.84 34.09 1.25
CA THR A 186 17.11 34.51 0.04
C THR A 186 16.03 33.51 -0.41
N TYR A 187 16.05 32.29 0.11
CA TYR A 187 15.06 31.26 -0.17
C TYR A 187 14.05 31.16 0.98
N LEU A 188 12.78 30.91 0.63
CA LEU A 188 11.75 30.64 1.63
C LEU A 188 12.10 29.36 2.38
N PHE A 189 11.96 29.37 3.70
CA PHE A 189 12.07 28.19 4.55
C PHE A 189 10.96 28.20 5.58
N LYS A 190 10.78 27.10 6.30
CA LYS A 190 9.88 27.01 7.44
C LYS A 190 10.52 26.13 8.48
N MET A 191 10.43 26.53 9.75
CA MET A 191 10.81 25.65 10.86
C MET A 191 9.78 24.52 10.95
N ASN A 192 10.10 23.41 10.28
CA ASN A 192 9.40 22.15 10.45
C ASN A 192 10.14 21.32 11.50
N ASP A 193 9.49 20.27 11.98
CA ASP A 193 10.20 19.20 12.68
C ASP A 193 11.33 18.67 11.77
N ALA A 194 12.54 18.51 12.30
CA ALA A 194 13.72 18.10 11.55
C ALA A 194 13.60 16.68 10.96
N PHE A 195 12.63 15.90 11.43
CA PHE A 195 12.25 14.61 10.83
C PHE A 195 11.36 14.76 9.59
N VAL A 196 10.98 15.98 9.18
CA VAL A 196 10.12 16.24 8.02
C VAL A 196 10.97 16.58 6.80
N GLY A 197 11.35 15.54 6.05
CA GLY A 197 12.12 15.62 4.81
C GLY A 197 11.32 15.26 3.56
N LEU A 198 12.04 15.06 2.44
CA LEU A 198 11.49 14.32 1.32
C LEU A 198 11.39 12.86 1.75
N GLU A 199 10.17 12.34 1.79
CA GLU A 199 9.89 10.97 2.19
C GLU A 199 9.34 10.20 1.00
N ALA A 200 9.86 9.00 0.76
CA ALA A 200 9.12 8.00 0.02
C ALA A 200 7.93 7.56 0.89
N LEU A 201 6.71 7.76 0.40
CA LEU A 201 5.55 7.00 0.87
C LEU A 201 5.86 5.53 0.70
N SER A 202 5.28 4.67 1.54
CA SER A 202 5.42 3.21 1.41
C SER A 202 5.11 2.75 -0.03
N CYS A 203 6.16 2.60 -0.84
CA CYS A 203 6.10 2.20 -2.23
C CYS A 203 6.33 0.68 -2.30
N ARG A 204 5.25 -0.07 -2.07
CA ARG A 204 5.31 -1.53 -2.21
C ARG A 204 4.81 -1.87 -3.60
N ILE A 205 5.77 -1.99 -4.52
CA ILE A 205 5.49 -2.52 -5.85
C ILE A 205 5.29 -4.02 -5.70
N ASN A 206 4.08 -4.49 -5.96
CA ASN A 206 3.76 -5.89 -6.04
C ASN A 206 3.92 -6.32 -7.49
N TYR A 207 4.81 -7.29 -7.74
CA TYR A 207 5.04 -7.83 -9.06
C TYR A 207 4.71 -9.32 -9.10
N LEU A 208 3.87 -9.70 -10.04
CA LEU A 208 3.53 -11.09 -10.32
C LEU A 208 4.00 -11.46 -11.73
N PRO A 209 4.93 -12.42 -11.86
CA PRO A 209 5.38 -12.88 -13.16
C PRO A 209 4.26 -13.62 -13.90
N THR A 210 4.41 -13.75 -15.21
CA THR A 210 3.48 -14.50 -16.06
C THR A 210 3.30 -15.93 -15.54
N GLY A 211 2.06 -16.31 -15.23
CA GLY A 211 1.69 -17.63 -14.68
C GLY A 211 1.45 -17.67 -13.17
N MET A 212 1.75 -16.59 -12.43
CA MET A 212 1.20 -16.41 -11.08
C MET A 212 -0.14 -15.68 -11.14
N HIS A 213 -1.11 -16.15 -10.36
CA HIS A 213 -2.44 -15.56 -10.28
C HIS A 213 -2.68 -15.09 -8.85
N LYS A 214 -2.94 -13.79 -8.70
CA LYS A 214 -3.40 -13.19 -7.45
C LYS A 214 -4.42 -12.10 -7.80
N THR A 215 -5.45 -11.97 -6.98
CA THR A 215 -6.45 -10.92 -7.10
C THR A 215 -6.30 -9.90 -5.98
N ALA A 216 -6.04 -8.65 -6.35
CA ALA A 216 -5.90 -7.53 -5.42
C ALA A 216 -7.20 -6.72 -5.38
N GLY A 217 -7.88 -6.76 -4.22
CA GLY A 217 -9.10 -6.01 -3.95
C GLY A 217 -8.82 -4.59 -3.48
N VAL A 218 -9.50 -3.59 -4.04
CA VAL A 218 -9.43 -2.19 -3.57
C VAL A 218 -10.82 -1.61 -3.40
N VAL A 219 -11.15 -1.20 -2.17
CA VAL A 219 -12.45 -0.65 -1.76
C VAL A 219 -12.33 0.84 -1.46
N PHE A 220 -13.13 1.66 -2.14
CA PHE A 220 -13.17 3.11 -1.91
C PHE A 220 -14.54 3.71 -2.27
N LEU A 221 -15.05 4.62 -1.44
CA LEU A 221 -16.40 5.18 -1.61
C LEU A 221 -16.43 6.71 -1.81
N THR A 222 -15.27 7.39 -1.90
CA THR A 222 -15.20 8.84 -2.10
C THR A 222 -14.20 9.23 -3.18
N ALA A 223 -14.37 10.44 -3.72
CA ALA A 223 -13.43 11.01 -4.71
C ALA A 223 -12.02 11.18 -4.14
N GLN A 224 -11.89 11.47 -2.85
CA GLN A 224 -10.57 11.57 -2.21
C GLN A 224 -9.90 10.19 -2.06
N ALA A 225 -10.66 9.17 -1.67
CA ALA A 225 -10.17 7.80 -1.57
C ALA A 225 -9.77 7.23 -2.95
N ARG A 226 -10.44 7.65 -4.02
CA ARG A 226 -10.13 7.27 -5.41
C ARG A 226 -8.69 7.64 -5.81
N GLU A 227 -8.15 8.76 -5.36
CA GLU A 227 -6.76 9.17 -5.64
C GLU A 227 -5.74 8.21 -5.00
N VAL A 228 -6.06 7.70 -3.81
CA VAL A 228 -5.26 6.68 -3.12
C VAL A 228 -5.41 5.34 -3.86
N ALA A 229 -6.64 4.96 -4.22
CA ALA A 229 -6.93 3.74 -4.97
C ALA A 229 -6.16 3.67 -6.29
N GLN A 230 -6.12 4.77 -7.05
CA GLN A 230 -5.35 4.85 -8.29
C GLN A 230 -3.86 4.58 -8.06
N SER A 231 -3.30 5.12 -6.98
CA SER A 231 -1.89 4.90 -6.64
C SER A 231 -1.62 3.46 -6.20
N LEU A 232 -2.56 2.84 -5.47
CA LEU A 232 -2.45 1.43 -5.06
C LEU A 232 -2.57 0.48 -6.24
N LEU A 233 -3.55 0.68 -7.13
CA LEU A 233 -3.77 -0.16 -8.32
C LEU A 233 -2.58 -0.09 -9.28
N ALA A 234 -1.98 1.10 -9.47
CA ALA A 234 -0.80 1.25 -10.31
C ALA A 234 0.43 0.46 -9.80
N GLN A 235 0.45 0.08 -8.52
CA GLN A 235 1.52 -0.71 -7.91
C GLN A 235 1.29 -2.23 -7.99
N GLN A 236 0.16 -2.69 -8.54
CA GLN A 236 -0.24 -4.11 -8.61
C GLN A 236 0.08 -4.71 -9.99
N ILE A 237 1.38 -4.84 -10.28
CA ILE A 237 1.88 -5.29 -11.58
C ILE A 237 1.57 -6.77 -11.80
N GLY A 238 0.83 -7.09 -12.86
CA GLY A 238 0.48 -8.45 -13.26
C GLY A 238 -0.63 -9.10 -12.42
N ALA A 239 -1.16 -8.42 -11.40
CA ALA A 239 -2.30 -8.90 -10.61
C ALA A 239 -3.63 -8.70 -11.35
N HIS A 240 -4.66 -9.44 -10.95
CA HIS A 240 -6.05 -9.10 -11.29
C HIS A 240 -6.56 -8.03 -10.31
N ALA A 241 -7.06 -6.91 -10.82
CA ALA A 241 -7.63 -5.86 -9.96
C ALA A 241 -9.11 -6.09 -9.71
N PHE A 242 -9.53 -6.20 -8.44
CA PHE A 242 -10.94 -6.26 -8.06
C PHE A 242 -11.34 -4.96 -7.37
N ILE A 243 -12.14 -4.14 -8.06
CA ILE A 243 -12.47 -2.79 -7.62
C ILE A 243 -13.87 -2.76 -7.02
N VAL A 244 -14.00 -2.23 -5.81
CA VAL A 244 -15.30 -2.01 -5.15
C VAL A 244 -15.52 -0.52 -4.94
N ALA A 245 -16.39 0.07 -5.76
CA ALA A 245 -16.66 1.52 -5.74
C ALA A 245 -18.00 1.83 -6.41
N SER A 246 -18.50 3.07 -6.28
CA SER A 246 -19.68 3.49 -7.05
C SER A 246 -19.33 3.70 -8.54
N LYS A 247 -20.35 3.65 -9.40
CA LYS A 247 -20.17 3.80 -10.85
C LYS A 247 -19.65 5.18 -11.25
N GLU A 248 -19.97 6.19 -10.47
CA GLU A 248 -19.50 7.57 -10.66
C GLU A 248 -18.01 7.72 -10.36
N LEU A 249 -17.47 6.87 -9.47
CA LEU A 249 -16.06 6.89 -9.08
C LEU A 249 -15.20 5.97 -9.96
N ALA A 250 -15.69 4.77 -10.28
CA ALA A 250 -15.00 3.79 -11.12
C ALA A 250 -15.49 3.85 -12.58
N THR A 251 -15.29 4.99 -13.25
CA THR A 251 -15.60 5.13 -14.67
C THR A 251 -14.69 4.26 -15.54
N SER A 252 -15.15 3.84 -16.72
CA SER A 252 -14.38 2.95 -17.60
C SER A 252 -13.01 3.53 -17.98
N GLU A 253 -12.93 4.82 -18.30
CA GLU A 253 -11.66 5.49 -18.60
C GLU A 253 -10.71 5.46 -17.39
N TRP A 254 -11.24 5.73 -16.19
CA TRP A 254 -10.42 5.74 -14.98
C TRP A 254 -9.93 4.36 -14.61
N VAL A 255 -10.78 3.33 -14.68
CA VAL A 255 -10.39 1.95 -14.38
C VAL A 255 -9.24 1.54 -15.29
N LYS A 256 -9.36 1.73 -16.62
CA LYS A 256 -8.29 1.42 -17.58
C LYS A 256 -6.97 2.14 -17.26
N GLN A 257 -7.05 3.39 -16.80
CA GLN A 257 -5.86 4.15 -16.43
C GLN A 257 -5.25 3.63 -15.13
N ALA A 258 -6.07 3.38 -14.11
CA ALA A 258 -5.64 2.95 -12.79
C ALA A 258 -5.08 1.51 -12.78
N THR A 259 -5.61 0.64 -13.63
CA THR A 259 -5.22 -0.78 -13.74
C THR A 259 -4.30 -1.07 -14.93
N ARG A 260 -3.65 -0.05 -15.51
CA ARG A 260 -2.84 -0.19 -16.73
C ARG A 260 -1.67 -1.20 -16.62
N TYR A 261 -1.22 -1.49 -15.40
CA TYR A 261 -0.17 -2.47 -15.11
C TYR A 261 -0.70 -3.80 -14.56
N CYS A 262 -1.99 -3.87 -14.27
CA CYS A 262 -2.66 -5.11 -13.91
C CYS A 262 -2.82 -5.98 -15.14
N ARG A 263 -2.96 -7.29 -14.92
CA ARG A 263 -3.25 -8.24 -16.01
C ARG A 263 -4.65 -8.02 -16.55
N ASP A 264 -5.62 -7.85 -15.66
CA ASP A 264 -7.02 -7.61 -15.98
C ASP A 264 -7.74 -6.99 -14.75
N TRP A 265 -9.02 -6.65 -14.88
CA TRP A 265 -9.81 -6.03 -13.82
C TRP A 265 -11.29 -6.45 -13.80
N THR A 266 -11.89 -6.39 -12.62
CA THR A 266 -13.33 -6.52 -12.39
C THR A 266 -13.80 -5.37 -11.50
N VAL A 267 -15.01 -4.85 -11.74
CA VAL A 267 -15.62 -3.81 -10.89
C VAL A 267 -16.91 -4.32 -10.29
N HIS A 268 -16.99 -4.33 -8.96
CA HIS A 268 -18.20 -4.53 -8.19
C HIS A 268 -18.77 -3.16 -7.79
N TYR A 269 -19.89 -2.77 -8.41
CA TYR A 269 -20.47 -1.45 -8.19
C TYR A 269 -21.28 -1.38 -6.90
N VAL A 270 -20.99 -0.37 -6.09
CA VAL A 270 -21.72 -0.05 -4.86
C VAL A 270 -22.85 0.94 -5.19
N TYR A 271 -24.07 0.64 -4.76
CA TYR A 271 -25.25 1.50 -4.93
C TYR A 271 -25.75 2.00 -3.58
N ASP A 272 -26.19 3.25 -3.50
CA ASP A 272 -26.71 3.89 -2.27
C ASP A 272 -25.79 3.74 -1.04
N SER A 273 -24.47 3.66 -1.27
CA SER A 273 -23.44 3.41 -0.24
C SER A 273 -23.62 2.09 0.53
N LYS A 274 -24.35 1.12 -0.04
CA LYS A 274 -24.54 -0.22 0.53
C LYS A 274 -23.63 -1.22 -0.13
N LEU A 275 -22.94 -1.99 0.69
CA LEU A 275 -22.10 -3.11 0.28
C LEU A 275 -22.87 -4.39 0.59
N ASP A 276 -23.60 -4.89 -0.41
CA ASP A 276 -24.63 -5.91 -0.23
C ASP A 276 -24.07 -7.35 -0.22
N GLU A 277 -22.88 -7.57 -0.79
CA GLU A 277 -22.28 -8.91 -0.97
C GLU A 277 -20.84 -9.02 -0.42
N PRO A 278 -20.62 -8.80 0.89
CA PRO A 278 -19.27 -8.82 1.46
C PRO A 278 -18.57 -10.19 1.38
N LEU A 279 -19.26 -11.33 1.53
CA LEU A 279 -18.62 -12.64 1.38
C LEU A 279 -18.22 -12.93 -0.06
N ASP A 280 -19.03 -12.54 -1.04
CA ASP A 280 -18.69 -12.71 -2.46
C ASP A 280 -17.45 -11.87 -2.84
N ILE A 281 -17.36 -10.64 -2.32
CA ILE A 281 -16.17 -9.78 -2.46
C ILE A 281 -14.94 -10.47 -1.84
N LEU A 282 -15.04 -10.93 -0.59
CA LEU A 282 -13.92 -11.57 0.11
C LEU A 282 -13.50 -12.89 -0.53
N ALA A 283 -14.46 -13.66 -1.06
CA ALA A 283 -14.19 -14.90 -1.77
C ALA A 283 -13.43 -14.64 -3.09
N SER A 284 -13.60 -13.45 -3.65
CA SER A 284 -13.04 -13.09 -4.94
C SER A 284 -11.60 -12.56 -4.89
N VAL A 285 -11.08 -12.26 -3.70
CA VAL A 285 -9.79 -11.57 -3.53
C VAL A 285 -8.81 -12.37 -2.69
N ASP A 286 -7.51 -12.19 -2.96
CA ASP A 286 -6.43 -12.75 -2.15
C ASP A 286 -5.91 -11.74 -1.13
N GLU A 287 -5.92 -10.46 -1.50
CA GLU A 287 -5.63 -9.33 -0.63
C GLU A 287 -6.73 -8.26 -0.76
N LEU A 288 -7.00 -7.53 0.31
CA LEU A 288 -8.00 -6.47 0.34
C LEU A 288 -7.44 -5.17 0.93
N CYS A 289 -7.42 -4.13 0.12
CA CYS A 289 -7.14 -2.76 0.53
C CYS A 289 -8.45 -2.01 0.76
N VAL A 290 -8.69 -1.51 1.98
CA VAL A 290 -9.85 -0.68 2.31
C VAL A 290 -9.40 0.74 2.62
N ILE A 291 -9.97 1.72 1.92
CA ILE A 291 -9.56 3.12 2.00
C ILE A 291 -10.61 3.95 2.74
N ALA A 292 -10.18 4.74 3.71
CA ALA A 292 -11.02 5.67 4.44
C ALA A 292 -11.76 6.66 3.53
N ASN A 293 -12.97 7.03 3.91
CA ASN A 293 -13.78 8.00 3.18
C ASN A 293 -13.29 9.44 3.39
N GLU A 294 -12.75 9.71 4.57
CA GLU A 294 -12.34 11.04 5.03
C GLU A 294 -10.96 11.00 5.73
N PRO A 295 -10.27 12.16 5.84
CA PRO A 295 -9.04 12.25 6.63
C PRO A 295 -9.26 11.82 8.07
N ARG A 296 -8.28 11.10 8.64
CA ARG A 296 -8.35 10.67 10.03
C ARG A 296 -8.44 11.88 10.98
N PRO A 297 -9.24 11.77 12.06
CA PRO A 297 -9.30 12.82 13.05
C PRO A 297 -7.96 12.89 13.80
N LYS A 298 -7.61 14.06 14.33
CA LYS A 298 -6.36 14.25 15.11
C LYS A 298 -6.30 13.38 16.38
N SER A 299 -7.46 12.89 16.86
CA SER A 299 -7.57 11.98 17.99
C SER A 299 -8.80 11.07 17.84
N GLY A 300 -8.75 9.89 18.45
CA GLY A 300 -9.86 8.93 18.50
C GLY A 300 -9.57 7.59 17.81
N PHE A 301 -10.59 6.73 17.76
CA PHE A 301 -10.54 5.37 17.19
C PHE A 301 -11.33 5.23 15.88
N ASN A 302 -11.71 6.34 15.27
CA ASN A 302 -12.55 6.32 14.07
C ASN A 302 -11.68 6.08 12.82
N LEU A 303 -11.95 4.97 12.11
CA LEU A 303 -11.30 4.62 10.85
C LEU A 303 -11.82 5.44 9.66
N MET A 304 -12.83 6.28 9.87
CA MET A 304 -13.50 7.07 8.84
C MET A 304 -14.04 6.19 7.69
N LEU A 305 -14.56 5.03 8.05
CA LEU A 305 -15.24 4.09 7.16
C LEU A 305 -16.75 4.16 7.38
N SER A 306 -17.52 3.75 6.37
CA SER A 306 -18.94 3.45 6.56
C SER A 306 -19.10 2.12 7.31
N GLU A 307 -20.21 1.94 8.02
CA GLU A 307 -20.49 0.66 8.72
C GLU A 307 -20.35 -0.58 7.81
N PRO A 308 -20.82 -0.59 6.54
CA PRO A 308 -20.62 -1.74 5.67
C PRO A 308 -19.14 -2.03 5.36
N CYS A 309 -18.29 -1.00 5.24
CA CYS A 309 -16.86 -1.18 5.02
C CYS A 309 -16.13 -1.64 6.29
N GLU A 310 -16.55 -1.18 7.47
CA GLU A 310 -16.05 -1.71 8.74
C GLU A 310 -16.41 -3.20 8.90
N ASP A 311 -17.64 -3.57 8.57
CA ASP A 311 -18.11 -4.95 8.64
C ASP A 311 -17.33 -5.84 7.67
N LEU A 312 -17.11 -5.39 6.43
CA LEU A 312 -16.27 -6.08 5.44
C LEU A 312 -14.84 -6.29 5.95
N LEU A 313 -14.22 -5.23 6.49
CA LEU A 313 -12.85 -5.30 7.01
C LEU A 313 -12.76 -6.24 8.22
N TRP A 314 -13.74 -6.21 9.12
CA TRP A 314 -13.82 -7.14 10.25
C TRP A 314 -14.00 -8.59 9.80
N MET A 315 -14.87 -8.83 8.80
CA MET A 315 -15.05 -10.15 8.20
C MET A 315 -13.77 -10.65 7.54
N ALA A 316 -13.04 -9.80 6.83
CA ALA A 316 -11.78 -10.15 6.18
C ALA A 316 -10.72 -10.61 7.21
N LEU A 317 -10.56 -9.85 8.30
CA LEU A 317 -9.65 -10.20 9.41
C LEU A 317 -9.99 -11.56 10.02
N ASN A 318 -11.27 -11.80 10.34
CA ASN A 318 -11.70 -13.06 10.96
C ASN A 318 -11.57 -14.28 10.04
N ASN A 319 -11.64 -14.05 8.74
CA ASN A 319 -11.53 -15.09 7.73
C ASN A 319 -10.10 -15.28 7.21
N GLY A 320 -9.12 -14.55 7.74
CA GLY A 320 -7.71 -14.68 7.38
C GLY A 320 -7.38 -14.18 5.97
N VAL A 321 -8.18 -13.27 5.41
CA VAL A 321 -7.83 -12.55 4.18
C VAL A 321 -6.73 -11.53 4.50
N ASP A 322 -5.71 -11.42 3.65
CA ASP A 322 -4.66 -10.42 3.81
C ASP A 322 -5.25 -9.02 3.61
N VAL A 323 -5.24 -8.19 4.65
CA VAL A 323 -5.95 -6.91 4.62
C VAL A 323 -5.07 -5.74 5.01
N HIS A 324 -5.30 -4.64 4.31
CA HIS A 324 -4.61 -3.38 4.53
C HIS A 324 -5.63 -2.25 4.59
N TYR A 325 -5.59 -1.48 5.68
CA TYR A 325 -6.34 -0.24 5.79
C TYR A 325 -5.44 0.94 5.39
N TYR A 326 -5.99 1.86 4.60
CA TYR A 326 -5.34 3.12 4.22
C TYR A 326 -6.23 4.32 4.55
N SER A 327 -5.66 5.38 5.10
CA SER A 327 -6.32 6.69 5.16
C SER A 327 -6.14 7.48 3.87
N THR A 328 -6.93 8.54 3.70
CA THR A 328 -6.90 9.41 2.51
C THR A 328 -5.58 10.16 2.31
N ASP A 329 -4.74 10.24 3.34
CA ASP A 329 -3.36 10.75 3.32
C ASP A 329 -2.32 9.67 2.95
N ARG A 330 -2.79 8.47 2.54
CA ARG A 330 -1.98 7.29 2.14
C ARG A 330 -1.24 6.60 3.27
N MET A 331 -1.45 7.02 4.53
CA MET A 331 -0.92 6.32 5.69
C MET A 331 -1.71 5.03 5.93
N SER A 332 -1.03 3.92 6.17
CA SER A 332 -1.68 2.66 6.52
C SER A 332 -1.82 2.48 8.04
N LEU A 333 -2.70 1.57 8.45
CA LEU A 333 -2.75 1.08 9.84
C LEU A 333 -2.58 -0.44 9.80
N TYR A 334 -1.55 -0.94 10.47
CA TYR A 334 -1.22 -2.37 10.47
C TYR A 334 -2.27 -3.24 11.19
N ASN A 335 -2.96 -2.70 12.20
CA ASN A 335 -3.99 -3.45 12.93
C ASN A 335 -5.22 -2.55 13.21
N PRO A 336 -6.25 -2.60 12.36
CA PRO A 336 -7.50 -1.86 12.59
C PRO A 336 -8.45 -2.53 13.59
N GLY A 337 -8.13 -3.73 14.10
CA GLY A 337 -9.03 -4.57 14.91
C GLY A 337 -9.60 -3.87 16.15
N ASP A 338 -8.76 -3.19 16.95
CA ASP A 338 -9.21 -2.50 18.16
C ASP A 338 -10.19 -1.35 17.86
N CYS A 339 -10.03 -0.69 16.70
CA CYS A 339 -10.93 0.38 16.27
C CYS A 339 -12.28 -0.21 15.85
N LEU A 340 -12.28 -1.32 15.10
CA LEU A 340 -13.47 -2.03 14.66
C LEU A 340 -14.27 -2.62 15.84
N GLN A 341 -13.58 -3.15 16.86
CA GLN A 341 -14.25 -3.62 18.09
C GLN A 341 -14.99 -2.47 18.79
N LYS A 342 -14.36 -1.29 18.88
CA LYS A 342 -14.98 -0.12 19.51
C LYS A 342 -16.12 0.46 18.69
N SER A 343 -16.12 0.29 17.36
CA SER A 343 -17.22 0.74 16.50
C SER A 343 -18.40 -0.23 16.45
N GLY A 344 -18.30 -1.40 17.08
CA GLY A 344 -19.37 -2.40 17.13
C GLY A 344 -19.48 -3.30 15.90
N ALA A 345 -18.44 -3.34 15.05
CA ALA A 345 -18.40 -4.24 13.90
C ALA A 345 -18.55 -5.73 14.28
N PRO A 346 -17.96 -6.24 15.38
CA PRO A 346 -18.13 -7.64 15.77
C PRO A 346 -19.59 -8.04 16.00
N GLU A 347 -20.35 -7.20 16.71
CA GLU A 347 -21.74 -7.46 17.04
C GLU A 347 -22.63 -7.41 15.79
N ARG A 348 -22.38 -6.44 14.89
CA ARG A 348 -23.11 -6.35 13.62
C ARG A 348 -22.86 -7.57 12.73
N VAL A 349 -21.61 -7.98 12.60
CA VAL A 349 -21.22 -9.15 11.79
C VAL A 349 -21.77 -10.44 12.39
N ALA A 350 -21.71 -10.61 13.72
CA ALA A 350 -22.28 -11.77 14.40
C ALA A 350 -23.82 -11.85 14.22
N ALA A 351 -24.52 -10.71 14.28
CA ALA A 351 -25.96 -10.67 14.04
C ALA A 351 -26.32 -11.11 12.61
N ARG A 352 -25.57 -10.65 11.60
CA ARG A 352 -25.75 -11.10 10.20
C ARG A 352 -25.42 -12.58 10.03
N GLN A 353 -24.36 -13.07 10.66
CA GLN A 353 -24.03 -14.49 10.64
C GLN A 353 -25.16 -15.34 11.23
N ALA A 354 -25.76 -14.93 12.35
CA ALA A 354 -26.90 -15.64 12.93
C ALA A 354 -28.12 -15.68 11.98
N GLN A 355 -28.35 -14.62 11.21
CA GLN A 355 -29.39 -14.60 10.18
C GLN A 355 -29.10 -15.59 9.05
N ARG A 356 -27.87 -15.62 8.53
CA ARG A 356 -27.43 -16.60 7.52
C ARG A 356 -27.55 -18.03 8.04
N ALA A 357 -27.17 -18.28 9.29
CA ALA A 357 -27.29 -19.58 9.92
C ALA A 357 -28.75 -20.05 10.04
N ALA A 358 -29.65 -19.13 10.40
CA ALA A 358 -31.08 -19.42 10.45
C ALA A 358 -31.66 -19.71 9.06
N PHE A 359 -31.27 -18.95 8.03
CA PHE A 359 -31.69 -19.18 6.65
C PHE A 359 -31.17 -20.52 6.11
N THR A 360 -29.88 -20.81 6.30
CA THR A 360 -29.24 -22.05 5.84
C THR A 360 -29.93 -23.29 6.40
N ARG A 361 -30.32 -23.27 7.68
CA ARG A 361 -31.06 -24.38 8.32
C ARG A 361 -32.48 -24.60 7.79
N GLN A 362 -33.06 -23.60 7.12
CA GLN A 362 -34.40 -23.73 6.53
C GLN A 362 -34.36 -24.33 5.12
N LEU A 363 -33.19 -24.39 4.49
CA LEU A 363 -33.02 -25.00 3.19
C LEU A 363 -33.23 -26.50 3.29
N LYS A 364 -33.86 -27.08 2.27
CA LYS A 364 -33.99 -28.54 2.12
C LYS A 364 -32.99 -29.11 1.13
N GLU A 365 -32.54 -28.25 0.22
CA GLU A 365 -31.71 -28.64 -0.91
C GLU A 365 -30.85 -27.44 -1.33
N ILE A 366 -29.58 -27.73 -1.62
CA ILE A 366 -28.68 -26.83 -2.33
C ILE A 366 -28.17 -27.57 -3.57
N ARG A 367 -28.26 -26.92 -4.72
CA ARG A 367 -27.72 -27.40 -6.00
C ARG A 367 -26.43 -26.67 -6.28
N LEU A 368 -25.39 -27.40 -6.67
CA LEU A 368 -24.16 -26.85 -7.20
C LEU A 368 -24.14 -27.12 -8.71
N ASP A 369 -24.06 -26.05 -9.51
CA ASP A 369 -24.14 -26.13 -10.96
C ASP A 369 -23.29 -25.04 -11.61
N ASN A 370 -22.79 -25.35 -12.80
CA ASN A 370 -22.11 -24.40 -13.67
C ASN A 370 -22.82 -24.32 -15.01
N ASP A 371 -23.22 -23.11 -15.37
CA ASP A 371 -23.76 -22.77 -16.68
C ASP A 371 -23.30 -21.34 -17.00
N PHE A 372 -23.20 -20.97 -18.27
CA PHE A 372 -22.60 -19.70 -18.69
C PHE A 372 -23.28 -18.49 -18.02
N GLY A 373 -22.56 -17.78 -17.15
CA GLY A 373 -23.08 -16.66 -16.37
C GLY A 373 -24.13 -17.06 -15.33
N SER A 374 -24.19 -18.34 -14.95
CA SER A 374 -25.09 -18.96 -13.98
C SER A 374 -24.37 -20.06 -13.18
N SER A 375 -23.05 -19.92 -13.03
CA SER A 375 -22.21 -20.76 -12.19
C SER A 375 -22.43 -20.39 -10.72
N GLY A 376 -22.84 -21.35 -9.88
CA GLY A 376 -23.54 -20.95 -8.66
C GLY A 376 -23.95 -22.04 -7.68
N LEU A 377 -24.35 -21.57 -6.51
CA LEU A 377 -25.22 -22.29 -5.59
C LEU A 377 -26.66 -21.92 -5.91
N TRP A 378 -27.56 -22.90 -5.91
CA TRP A 378 -28.95 -22.73 -6.30
C TRP A 378 -29.90 -23.42 -5.32
N SER A 379 -31.08 -22.86 -5.12
CA SER A 379 -32.15 -23.49 -4.33
C SER A 379 -32.88 -24.58 -5.14
N ALA A 380 -33.72 -25.37 -4.46
CA ALA A 380 -34.61 -26.34 -5.12
C ALA A 380 -35.51 -25.70 -6.20
N GLU A 381 -35.91 -24.44 -5.97
CA GLU A 381 -36.75 -23.64 -6.86
C GLU A 381 -35.97 -22.99 -8.01
N GLY A 382 -34.66 -23.23 -8.12
CA GLY A 382 -33.81 -22.65 -9.16
C GLY A 382 -33.48 -21.18 -8.95
N LYS A 383 -33.47 -20.71 -7.69
CA LYS A 383 -32.99 -19.35 -7.36
C LYS A 383 -31.53 -19.41 -6.97
N MET A 384 -30.73 -18.46 -7.47
CA MET A 384 -29.33 -18.33 -7.08
C MET A 384 -29.23 -17.99 -5.60
N LEU A 385 -28.31 -18.64 -4.91
CA LEU A 385 -27.99 -18.46 -3.49
C LEU A 385 -26.61 -17.80 -3.41
N GLY A 386 -26.57 -16.47 -3.22
CA GLY A 386 -25.31 -15.77 -2.95
C GLY A 386 -24.66 -16.23 -1.64
N TYR A 387 -23.34 -16.11 -1.51
CA TYR A 387 -22.65 -16.60 -0.32
C TYR A 387 -23.06 -15.83 0.93
N ASP A 388 -23.43 -14.56 0.77
CA ASP A 388 -23.97 -13.70 1.82
C ASP A 388 -25.35 -14.09 2.36
N LEU A 389 -26.02 -15.08 1.75
CA LEU A 389 -27.23 -15.68 2.32
C LEU A 389 -26.94 -16.91 3.19
N LEU A 390 -25.78 -17.53 3.01
CA LEU A 390 -25.47 -18.84 3.57
C LEU A 390 -24.43 -18.76 4.69
N ASP A 391 -24.57 -19.62 5.70
CA ASP A 391 -23.57 -19.80 6.76
C ASP A 391 -22.73 -21.03 6.41
N LEU A 392 -21.77 -20.83 5.50
CA LEU A 392 -20.83 -21.85 5.07
C LEU A 392 -19.41 -21.51 5.57
N PRO A 393 -18.55 -22.52 5.81
CA PRO A 393 -17.15 -22.29 6.10
C PRO A 393 -16.49 -21.47 4.99
N PHE A 394 -15.85 -20.36 5.33
CA PHE A 394 -15.28 -19.45 4.34
C PHE A 394 -14.24 -20.08 3.40
N PRO A 395 -13.35 -21.01 3.84
CA PRO A 395 -12.47 -21.71 2.91
C PRO A 395 -13.22 -22.49 1.83
N LEU A 396 -14.37 -23.07 2.15
CA LEU A 396 -15.22 -23.75 1.16
C LEU A 396 -15.84 -22.73 0.20
N VAL A 397 -16.34 -21.60 0.71
CA VAL A 397 -16.86 -20.50 -0.12
C VAL A 397 -15.81 -20.04 -1.13
N ARG A 398 -14.56 -19.81 -0.68
CA ARG A 398 -13.45 -19.43 -1.56
C ARG A 398 -13.22 -20.45 -2.67
N ARG A 399 -13.18 -21.75 -2.34
CA ARG A 399 -12.96 -22.79 -3.35
C ARG A 399 -14.09 -22.87 -4.36
N ILE A 400 -15.35 -22.74 -3.93
CA ILE A 400 -16.49 -22.71 -4.85
C ILE A 400 -16.41 -21.48 -5.76
N ALA A 401 -16.08 -20.31 -5.22
CA ALA A 401 -15.92 -19.08 -6.02
C ALA A 401 -14.76 -19.18 -7.03
N THR A 402 -13.62 -19.76 -6.65
CA THR A 402 -12.51 -20.03 -7.58
C THR A 402 -12.94 -20.99 -8.68
N TRP A 403 -13.60 -22.10 -8.33
CA TRP A 403 -14.09 -23.08 -9.29
C TRP A 403 -15.11 -22.48 -10.29
N GLN A 404 -15.99 -21.57 -9.84
CA GLN A 404 -16.90 -20.84 -10.73
C GLN A 404 -16.15 -19.93 -11.70
N ARG A 405 -15.19 -19.15 -11.18
CA ARG A 405 -14.38 -18.24 -12.00
C ARG A 405 -13.57 -19.00 -13.04
N ASP A 406 -12.90 -20.06 -12.65
CA ASP A 406 -12.08 -20.87 -13.56
C ASP A 406 -12.93 -21.44 -14.70
N TYR A 407 -14.18 -21.80 -14.43
CA TYR A 407 -15.15 -22.23 -15.45
C TYR A 407 -15.57 -21.09 -16.38
N ASP A 408 -15.98 -19.95 -15.81
CA ASP A 408 -16.47 -18.81 -16.58
C ASP A 408 -15.34 -18.23 -17.48
N ASP A 409 -14.11 -18.16 -16.97
CA ASP A 409 -12.91 -17.72 -17.71
C ASP A 409 -12.53 -18.71 -18.84
N THR A 410 -12.90 -19.99 -18.72
CA THR A 410 -12.61 -21.03 -19.72
C THR A 410 -13.66 -21.10 -20.83
N ILE A 411 -14.93 -20.78 -20.52
CA ILE A 411 -16.05 -20.81 -21.49
C ILE A 411 -16.18 -19.52 -22.32
N ASP A 412 -15.61 -18.38 -21.89
CA ASP A 412 -15.63 -17.15 -22.70
C ASP A 412 -14.94 -17.38 -24.07
N PRO A 413 -15.57 -17.04 -25.23
CA PRO A 413 -15.17 -17.65 -26.49
C PRO A 413 -13.76 -17.28 -26.96
N PRO A 414 -12.97 -18.25 -27.46
CA PRO A 414 -13.32 -19.66 -27.71
C PRO A 414 -12.95 -20.59 -26.54
N ASP A 415 -13.80 -21.58 -26.24
CA ASP A 415 -13.58 -22.70 -25.31
C ASP A 415 -12.12 -23.20 -25.31
N MET A 416 -11.37 -22.84 -24.26
CA MET A 416 -9.92 -23.11 -24.14
C MET A 416 -9.62 -24.37 -23.34
N GLY A 417 -10.64 -25.04 -22.77
CA GLY A 417 -10.45 -26.21 -21.92
C GLY A 417 -10.09 -27.45 -22.73
N ASP A 418 -8.98 -28.11 -22.40
CA ASP A 418 -8.68 -29.44 -22.91
C ASP A 418 -9.44 -30.53 -22.14
N ASP A 419 -9.54 -31.75 -22.67
CA ASP A 419 -10.24 -32.86 -22.02
C ASP A 419 -9.73 -33.10 -20.58
N ALA A 420 -8.44 -32.92 -20.36
CA ALA A 420 -7.83 -33.08 -19.04
C ALA A 420 -8.27 -32.00 -18.05
N TRP A 421 -8.50 -30.76 -18.52
CA TRP A 421 -9.08 -29.68 -17.73
C TRP A 421 -10.54 -30.01 -17.36
N TRP A 422 -11.35 -30.44 -18.33
CA TRP A 422 -12.75 -30.82 -18.10
C TRP A 422 -12.89 -31.97 -17.10
N ASP A 423 -12.06 -33.01 -17.22
CA ASP A 423 -12.04 -34.14 -16.28
C ASP A 423 -11.68 -33.69 -14.85
N ARG A 424 -10.70 -32.78 -14.70
CA ARG A 424 -10.33 -32.22 -13.38
C ARG A 424 -11.47 -31.37 -12.82
N HIS A 425 -12.11 -30.57 -13.65
CA HIS A 425 -13.22 -29.70 -13.26
C HIS A 425 -14.44 -30.48 -12.79
N GLU A 426 -14.78 -31.58 -13.47
CA GLU A 426 -15.84 -32.51 -13.07
C GLU A 426 -15.53 -33.28 -11.77
N GLN A 427 -14.25 -33.56 -11.52
CA GLN A 427 -13.82 -34.17 -10.27
C GLN A 427 -13.89 -33.17 -9.12
N GLU A 428 -13.45 -31.92 -9.33
CA GLU A 428 -13.49 -30.87 -8.33
C GLU A 428 -14.93 -30.55 -7.89
N VAL A 429 -15.90 -30.47 -8.81
CA VAL A 429 -17.30 -30.22 -8.42
C VAL A 429 -17.85 -31.32 -7.50
N LEU A 430 -17.44 -32.57 -7.67
CA LEU A 430 -17.84 -33.68 -6.79
C LEU A 430 -17.22 -33.56 -5.41
N GLU A 431 -15.97 -33.14 -5.32
CA GLU A 431 -15.26 -32.87 -4.06
C GLU A 431 -15.90 -31.69 -3.32
N LEU A 432 -16.12 -30.57 -4.02
CA LEU A 432 -16.80 -29.38 -3.47
C LEU A 432 -18.19 -29.72 -2.95
N ALA A 433 -18.96 -30.49 -3.69
CA ALA A 433 -20.31 -30.85 -3.27
C ALA A 433 -20.31 -31.84 -2.08
N THR A 434 -19.30 -32.69 -1.98
CA THR A 434 -19.10 -33.56 -0.81
C THR A 434 -18.73 -32.74 0.42
N GLU A 435 -17.81 -31.77 0.29
CA GLU A 435 -17.47 -30.84 1.37
C GLU A 435 -18.65 -29.96 1.78
N LEU A 436 -19.44 -29.49 0.81
CA LEU A 436 -20.68 -28.76 1.07
C LEU A 436 -21.67 -29.62 1.85
N GLN A 437 -21.84 -30.88 1.47
CA GLN A 437 -22.72 -31.80 2.20
C GLN A 437 -22.25 -32.06 3.63
N MET A 438 -20.93 -32.10 3.87
CA MET A 438 -20.35 -32.24 5.22
C MET A 438 -20.50 -30.97 6.07
N ALA A 439 -20.44 -29.79 5.44
CA ALA A 439 -20.59 -28.50 6.12
C ALA A 439 -22.04 -28.21 6.52
N LEU A 440 -23.00 -28.79 5.79
CA LEU A 440 -24.44 -28.64 6.03
C LEU A 440 -24.96 -29.69 7.02
N SER A 441 -26.15 -29.45 7.59
CA SER A 441 -26.81 -30.48 8.38
C SER A 441 -27.25 -31.64 7.47
N SER A 442 -27.39 -32.84 8.04
CA SER A 442 -27.90 -34.02 7.33
C SER A 442 -29.33 -33.85 6.78
N GLU A 443 -30.00 -32.74 7.10
CA GLU A 443 -31.35 -32.42 6.64
C GLU A 443 -31.36 -31.63 5.32
N VAL A 444 -30.22 -31.06 4.91
CA VAL A 444 -30.07 -30.35 3.63
C VAL A 444 -29.38 -31.28 2.63
N ALA A 445 -30.07 -31.61 1.53
CA ALA A 445 -29.48 -32.41 0.46
C ALA A 445 -28.65 -31.55 -0.49
N VAL A 446 -27.42 -31.98 -0.79
CA VAL A 446 -26.62 -31.38 -1.87
C VAL A 446 -26.80 -32.18 -3.15
N ASN A 447 -27.15 -31.48 -4.22
CA ASN A 447 -27.44 -32.07 -5.53
C ASN A 447 -26.50 -31.53 -6.61
N LEU A 448 -26.12 -32.42 -7.54
CA LEU A 448 -25.38 -32.08 -8.75
C LEU A 448 -26.20 -32.44 -9.99
N ARG A 449 -26.00 -31.66 -11.06
CA ARG A 449 -26.58 -31.94 -12.36
C ARG A 449 -25.84 -33.11 -13.03
N ARG A 450 -26.59 -34.13 -13.44
CA ARG A 450 -26.12 -35.29 -14.20
C ARG A 450 -27.00 -35.49 -15.44
N PRO A 451 -26.60 -36.32 -16.42
CA PRO A 451 -27.44 -36.60 -17.60
C PRO A 451 -28.85 -37.09 -17.25
N GLU A 452 -29.01 -37.79 -16.12
CA GLU A 452 -30.29 -38.32 -15.62
C GLU A 452 -31.12 -37.26 -14.84
N GLY A 453 -30.57 -36.07 -14.61
CA GLY A 453 -31.18 -34.98 -13.84
C GLY A 453 -30.38 -34.63 -12.58
N TRP A 454 -31.05 -33.99 -11.62
CA TRP A 454 -30.45 -33.66 -10.32
C TRP A 454 -30.34 -34.92 -9.45
N MET A 455 -29.13 -35.23 -9.01
CA MET A 455 -28.84 -36.38 -8.16
C MET A 455 -28.16 -35.95 -6.88
N THR A 456 -28.50 -36.60 -5.76
CA THR A 456 -27.83 -36.36 -4.48
C THR A 456 -26.42 -36.93 -4.49
N ILE A 457 -25.53 -36.37 -3.66
CA ILE A 457 -24.16 -36.90 -3.52
C ILE A 457 -24.13 -38.37 -3.13
N ASP A 458 -25.01 -38.80 -2.22
CA ASP A 458 -25.15 -40.21 -1.83
C ASP A 458 -25.53 -41.11 -3.02
N GLN A 459 -26.41 -40.65 -3.90
CA GLN A 459 -26.80 -41.39 -5.11
C GLN A 459 -25.63 -41.51 -6.08
N ILE A 460 -24.87 -40.43 -6.27
CA ILE A 460 -23.71 -40.37 -7.17
C ILE A 460 -22.59 -41.30 -6.67
N ILE A 461 -22.28 -41.26 -5.37
CA ILE A 461 -21.24 -42.11 -4.77
C ILE A 461 -21.61 -43.60 -4.90
N ARG A 462 -22.88 -43.95 -4.62
CA ARG A 462 -23.37 -45.34 -4.76
C ARG A 462 -23.35 -45.82 -6.21
N ALA A 463 -23.67 -44.96 -7.17
CA ALA A 463 -23.62 -45.30 -8.59
C ALA A 463 -22.17 -45.55 -9.05
N LYS A 464 -21.18 -44.78 -8.58
CA LYS A 464 -19.75 -45.00 -8.88
C LYS A 464 -19.18 -46.26 -8.19
N GLY A 465 -19.65 -46.59 -6.99
CA GLY A 465 -19.21 -47.77 -6.23
C GLY A 465 -19.85 -49.11 -6.64
N GLY A 466 -20.82 -49.10 -7.55
CA GLY A 466 -21.56 -50.28 -8.01
C GLY A 466 -20.93 -51.04 -9.19
N ASN A 467 -19.82 -50.55 -9.74
CA ASN A 467 -19.02 -51.25 -10.75
C ASN A 467 -17.85 -51.98 -10.05
N VAL A 468 -18.11 -53.18 -9.54
CA VAL A 468 -17.08 -54.17 -9.17
C VAL A 468 -17.28 -55.42 -10.00
#